data_AF-A0A1G5FDN8-F1
#
_entry.id   AF-A0A1G5FDN8-F1
#
_cell.length_a   1.000
_cell.length_b   1.000
_cell.length_c   1.000
_cell.angle_alpha   90.00
_cell.angle_beta   90.00
_cell.angle_gamma   90.00
#
_symmetry.space_group_name_H-M   'P 1'
#
loop_
_entity.id
_entity.type
_entity.pdbx_description
1 polymer ?
#
loop_
_entity_poly.entity_id
_entity_poly.type
_entity_poly.pdbx_seq_one_letter_code
_entity_poly.pdbx_strand_id
1 'polypeptide(L)'
;MSIDISQIVITIAVICIILWRISYGANVGLVAEAAGLIAVLATFASVYFIMGITENVLDKSFGGIIPKIGYLIVAFVVYRVMTGIGESLRKMKEVPVLGSFNRILGAVLGVIEAIAILYLVEYITGIKLLTVLQAAWLGLFGKIKGLF
;
A
#
# COMPACT_ATOMS: atom_id res chain seq x y z
N MET A 1 -19.02 -15.93 19.36
CA MET A 1 -19.13 -14.76 18.45
C MET A 1 -19.54 -15.33 17.09
N SER A 2 -20.78 -15.10 16.66
CA SER A 2 -21.24 -15.53 15.33
C SER A 2 -20.49 -14.73 14.29
N ILE A 3 -19.77 -15.41 13.40
CA ILE A 3 -19.09 -14.74 12.30
C ILE A 3 -20.17 -14.35 11.30
N ASP A 4 -20.43 -13.05 11.16
CA ASP A 4 -21.35 -12.54 10.16
C ASP A 4 -20.81 -12.80 8.76
N ILE A 5 -21.70 -13.09 7.80
CA ILE A 5 -21.34 -13.31 6.39
C ILE A 5 -20.54 -12.13 5.85
N SER A 6 -20.86 -10.90 6.27
CA SER A 6 -20.14 -9.69 5.91
C SER A 6 -18.67 -9.72 6.37
N GLN A 7 -18.39 -10.20 7.58
CA GLN A 7 -17.02 -10.31 8.10
C GLN A 7 -16.21 -11.35 7.30
N ILE A 8 -16.82 -12.48 6.96
CA ILE A 8 -16.18 -13.52 6.13
C ILE A 8 -15.78 -12.94 4.78
N VAL A 9 -16.70 -12.25 4.10
CA VAL A 9 -16.45 -11.65 2.78
C VAL A 9 -15.32 -10.62 2.86
N ILE A 10 -15.32 -9.75 3.87
CA ILE A 10 -14.26 -8.76 4.09
C ILE A 10 -12.91 -9.44 4.32
N THR A 11 -12.86 -10.47 5.19
CA THR A 11 -11.61 -11.21 5.45
C THR A 11 -11.05 -11.85 4.18
N ILE A 12 -11.90 -12.48 3.37
CA ILE A 12 -11.48 -13.10 2.11
C ILE A 12 -10.92 -12.03 1.16
N ALA A 13 -11.62 -10.90 1.00
CA ALA A 13 -11.16 -9.80 0.15
C ALA A 13 -9.79 -9.26 0.59
N VAL A 14 -9.60 -9.05 1.90
CA VAL A 14 -8.32 -8.59 2.46
C VAL A 14 -7.20 -9.60 2.21
N ILE A 15 -7.46 -10.90 2.41
CA ILE A 15 -6.47 -11.95 2.11
C ILE A 15 -6.14 -11.97 0.61
N CYS A 16 -7.13 -11.84 -0.28
CA CYS A 16 -6.89 -11.77 -1.72
C CYS A 16 -6.01 -10.57 -2.10
N ILE A 17 -6.22 -9.39 -1.50
CA ILE A 17 -5.39 -8.21 -1.74
C ILE A 17 -3.95 -8.46 -1.28
N ILE A 18 -3.76 -9.01 -0.09
CA ILE A 18 -2.44 -9.33 0.45
C ILE A 18 -1.72 -10.34 -0.44
N LEU A 19 -2.38 -11.45 -0.80
CA LEU A 19 -1.80 -12.49 -1.66
C LEU A 19 -1.48 -11.95 -3.06
N TRP A 20 -2.34 -11.09 -3.61
CA TRP A 20 -2.10 -10.46 -4.89
C TRP A 20 -0.86 -9.57 -4.84
N ARG A 21 -0.70 -8.72 -3.82
CA ARG A 21 0.48 -7.87 -3.67
C ARG A 21 1.76 -8.66 -3.40
N ILE A 22 1.70 -9.71 -2.59
CA ILE A 22 2.84 -10.62 -2.38
C ILE A 22 3.26 -11.27 -3.71
N SER A 23 2.30 -11.81 -4.46
CA SER A 23 2.56 -12.44 -5.75
C SER A 23 3.12 -11.45 -6.76
N TYR A 24 2.57 -10.23 -6.80
CA TYR A 24 3.08 -9.15 -7.65
C TYR A 24 4.51 -8.79 -7.28
N GLY A 25 4.79 -8.56 -5.99
CA GLY A 25 6.13 -8.21 -5.51
C GLY A 25 7.17 -9.32 -5.74
N ALA A 26 6.79 -10.58 -5.55
CA ALA A 26 7.63 -11.71 -5.92
C ALA A 26 7.90 -11.75 -7.44
N ASN A 27 6.93 -11.39 -8.27
CA ASN A 27 7.06 -11.44 -9.72
C ASN A 27 7.71 -10.20 -10.33
N VAL A 28 7.84 -9.09 -9.60
CA VAL A 28 8.38 -7.84 -10.11
C VAL A 28 9.75 -7.51 -9.50
N GLY A 29 10.01 -7.99 -8.29
CA GLY A 29 11.28 -7.82 -7.58
C GLY A 29 11.31 -6.59 -6.67
N LEU A 30 12.26 -6.54 -5.74
CA LEU A 30 12.35 -5.54 -4.68
C LEU A 30 12.35 -4.10 -5.20
N VAL A 31 13.20 -3.77 -6.18
CA VAL A 31 13.40 -2.34 -6.52
C VAL A 31 12.19 -1.75 -7.23
N ALA A 32 11.51 -2.56 -8.04
CA ALA A 32 10.27 -2.13 -8.69
C ALA A 32 9.11 -2.04 -7.69
N GLU A 33 9.06 -2.87 -6.64
CA GLU A 33 8.12 -2.63 -5.53
C GLU A 33 8.48 -1.45 -4.65
N ALA A 34 9.76 -1.18 -4.42
CA ALA A 34 10.17 0.03 -3.69
C ALA A 34 9.75 1.29 -4.45
N ALA A 35 9.87 1.28 -5.79
CA ALA A 35 9.33 2.33 -6.65
C ALA A 35 7.81 2.45 -6.55
N GLY A 36 7.08 1.32 -6.53
CA GLY A 36 5.63 1.28 -6.32
C GLY A 36 5.21 1.88 -4.97
N LEU A 37 5.90 1.50 -3.89
CA LEU A 37 5.66 2.04 -2.55
C LEU A 37 5.87 3.56 -2.50
N ILE A 38 6.94 4.06 -3.14
CA ILE A 38 7.19 5.51 -3.21
C ILE A 38 6.13 6.21 -4.07
N ALA A 39 5.64 5.56 -5.13
CA ALA A 39 4.54 6.08 -5.92
C ALA A 39 3.23 6.19 -5.10
N VAL A 40 2.94 5.22 -4.24
CA VAL A 40 1.80 5.28 -3.29
C VAL A 40 1.97 6.45 -2.31
N LEU A 41 3.16 6.62 -1.73
CA LEU A 41 3.45 7.74 -0.83
C LEU A 41 3.32 9.10 -1.53
N ALA A 42 3.81 9.23 -2.76
CA ALA A 42 3.68 10.45 -3.56
C ALA A 42 2.21 10.76 -3.88
N THR A 43 1.42 9.72 -4.17
CA THR A 43 -0.03 9.84 -4.40
C THR A 43 -0.74 10.33 -3.13
N PHE A 44 -0.45 9.74 -1.97
CA PHE A 44 -1.00 10.17 -0.70
C PHE A 44 -0.63 11.62 -0.37
N ALA A 45 0.64 12.00 -0.52
CA ALA A 45 1.10 13.37 -0.31
C ALA A 45 0.36 14.34 -1.24
N SER A 46 0.13 13.95 -2.50
CA SER A 46 -0.61 14.78 -3.45
C SER A 46 -2.04 15.02 -3.00
N VAL A 47 -2.77 13.97 -2.59
CA VAL A 47 -4.14 14.10 -2.07
C VAL A 47 -4.17 14.99 -0.83
N TYR A 48 -3.23 14.81 0.10
CA TYR A 48 -3.13 15.62 1.31
C TYR A 48 -2.94 17.12 1.02
N PHE A 49 -2.03 17.46 0.10
CA PHE A 49 -1.82 18.86 -0.28
C PHE A 49 -3.01 19.45 -1.03
N ILE A 50 -3.70 18.66 -1.87
CA ILE A 50 -4.93 19.11 -2.54
C ILE A 50 -6.00 19.43 -1.51
N MET A 51 -6.26 18.55 -0.54
CA MET A 51 -7.22 18.81 0.55
C MET A 51 -6.86 20.09 1.31
N GLY A 52 -5.57 20.27 1.64
CA GLY A 52 -5.11 21.49 2.29
C GLY A 52 -5.25 22.76 1.42
N ILE A 53 -5.16 22.64 0.10
CA ILE A 53 -5.44 23.78 -0.81
C ILE A 53 -6.93 24.10 -0.77
N THR A 54 -7.80 23.08 -0.80
CA THR A 54 -9.25 23.26 -0.70
C THR A 54 -9.64 23.98 0.58
N GLU A 55 -9.08 23.59 1.74
CA GLU A 55 -9.29 24.28 3.02
C GLU A 55 -8.85 25.75 2.95
N ASN A 56 -7.65 26.03 2.43
CA ASN A 56 -7.14 27.39 2.29
C ASN A 56 -8.03 28.27 1.39
N VAL A 57 -8.63 27.70 0.34
CA VAL A 57 -9.57 28.40 -0.54
C VAL A 57 -10.88 28.71 0.20
N LEU A 58 -11.40 27.75 0.97
CA LEU A 58 -12.61 27.93 1.78
C LEU A 58 -12.41 29.03 2.84
N ASP A 59 -11.24 29.07 3.49
CA ASP A 59 -10.89 30.04 4.52
C ASP A 59 -10.39 31.38 3.96
N LYS A 60 -10.39 31.56 2.63
CA LYS A 60 -9.86 32.74 1.92
C LYS A 60 -8.40 33.07 2.28
N SER A 61 -7.63 32.08 2.71
CA SER A 61 -6.22 32.19 3.09
C SER A 61 -5.31 31.80 1.91
N PHE A 62 -5.12 32.74 0.98
CA PHE A 62 -4.39 32.47 -0.27
C PHE A 62 -2.88 32.31 -0.08
N GLY A 63 -2.30 32.82 1.01
CA GLY A 63 -0.85 32.74 1.27
C GLY A 63 -0.35 31.30 1.45
N GLY A 64 -1.20 30.40 1.96
CA GLY A 64 -0.84 28.99 2.16
C GLY A 64 -0.95 28.12 0.91
N ILE A 65 -1.47 28.63 -0.20
CA ILE A 65 -1.73 27.84 -1.43
C ILE A 65 -0.44 27.66 -2.24
N ILE A 66 0.33 28.74 -2.42
CA ILE A 66 1.57 28.76 -3.21
C ILE A 66 2.57 27.66 -2.77
N PRO A 67 2.92 27.53 -1.47
CA PRO A 67 3.84 26.47 -1.04
C PRO A 67 3.27 25.05 -1.25
N LYS A 68 1.95 24.84 -1.05
CA LYS A 68 1.30 23.53 -1.28
C LYS A 68 1.35 23.11 -2.75
N ILE A 69 1.20 24.06 -3.69
CA ILE A 69 1.41 23.81 -5.13
C ILE A 69 2.87 23.42 -5.40
N GLY A 70 3.84 24.11 -4.78
CA GLY A 70 5.25 23.76 -4.86
C GLY A 70 5.53 22.32 -4.41
N TYR A 71 4.95 21.89 -3.29
CA TYR A 71 5.09 20.51 -2.81
C TYR A 71 4.44 19.47 -3.73
N LEU A 72 3.32 19.80 -4.37
CA LEU A 72 2.68 18.94 -5.38
C LEU A 72 3.60 18.70 -6.59
N ILE A 73 4.28 19.74 -7.08
CA ILE A 73 5.24 19.60 -8.19
C ILE A 73 6.37 18.65 -7.78
N VAL A 74 6.92 18.82 -6.58
CA VAL A 74 7.98 17.93 -6.07
C VAL A 74 7.49 16.49 -5.94
N ALA A 75 6.29 16.27 -5.38
CA ALA A 75 5.70 14.94 -5.26
C ALA A 75 5.53 14.26 -6.64
N PHE A 76 5.08 15.02 -7.65
CA PHE A 76 4.95 14.52 -9.02
C PHE A 76 6.30 14.16 -9.66
N VAL A 77 7.33 14.98 -9.45
CA VAL A 77 8.69 14.70 -9.94
C VAL A 77 9.22 13.42 -9.30
N VAL A 78 9.11 13.27 -7.98
CA VAL A 78 9.51 12.05 -7.26
C VAL A 78 8.76 10.84 -7.81
N TYR A 79 7.43 10.93 -7.95
CA TYR A 79 6.63 9.86 -8.56
C TYR A 79 7.14 9.45 -9.94
N ARG A 80 7.38 10.42 -10.83
CA ARG A 80 7.82 10.19 -12.22
C ARG A 80 9.19 9.52 -12.28
N VAL A 81 10.14 10.01 -11.48
CA VAL A 81 11.51 9.45 -11.41
C VAL A 81 11.47 8.02 -10.89
N MET A 82 10.77 7.78 -9.79
CA MET A 82 10.71 6.47 -9.16
C MET A 82 10.03 5.43 -10.05
N THR A 83 8.92 5.82 -10.69
CA THR A 83 8.21 4.93 -11.63
C THR A 83 9.10 4.58 -12.82
N GLY A 84 9.83 5.54 -13.39
CA GLY A 84 10.76 5.31 -14.50
C GLY A 84 11.95 4.42 -14.13
N ILE A 85 12.48 4.56 -12.91
CA ILE A 85 13.51 3.66 -12.37
C ILE A 85 12.94 2.24 -12.21
N GLY A 86 11.75 2.11 -11.61
CA GLY A 86 11.08 0.83 -11.43
C GLY A 86 10.86 0.08 -12.75
N GLU A 87 10.40 0.77 -13.79
CA GLU A 87 10.21 0.20 -15.13
C GLU A 87 11.52 -0.25 -15.78
N SER A 88 12.59 0.55 -15.62
CA SER A 88 13.90 0.24 -16.21
C SER A 88 14.54 -0.98 -15.54
N LEU A 89 14.42 -1.09 -14.21
CA LEU A 89 14.96 -2.20 -13.44
C LEU A 89 14.17 -3.50 -13.66
N ARG A 90 12.87 -3.41 -13.94
CA ARG A 90 12.03 -4.56 -14.29
C ARG A 90 12.53 -5.29 -15.55
N LYS A 91 13.26 -4.60 -16.43
CA LYS A 91 13.89 -5.19 -17.64
C LYS A 91 15.21 -5.91 -17.36
N MET A 92 15.86 -5.67 -16.22
CA MET A 92 17.16 -6.28 -15.86
C MET A 92 17.04 -7.63 -15.11
N LYS A 93 15.87 -8.26 -15.12
CA LYS A 93 15.53 -9.42 -14.27
C LYS A 93 16.17 -10.76 -14.70
N GLU A 94 17.12 -10.76 -15.63
CA GLU A 94 17.64 -11.99 -16.26
C GLU A 94 18.77 -12.70 -15.48
N VAL A 95 19.18 -12.23 -14.29
CA VAL A 95 20.26 -12.88 -13.52
C VAL A 95 19.70 -13.90 -12.50
N PRO A 96 19.92 -15.23 -12.69
CA PRO A 96 19.18 -16.28 -11.97
C PRO A 96 19.51 -16.40 -10.47
N VAL A 97 20.74 -16.12 -10.02
CA VAL A 97 21.12 -16.24 -8.59
C VAL A 97 20.61 -15.08 -7.75
N LEU A 98 20.58 -13.86 -8.31
CA LEU A 98 19.95 -12.69 -7.70
C LEU A 98 18.41 -12.74 -7.78
N GLY A 99 17.87 -13.53 -8.71
CA GLY A 99 16.44 -13.70 -8.91
C GLY A 99 15.71 -14.15 -7.65
N SER A 100 16.12 -15.25 -7.02
CA SER A 100 15.40 -15.83 -5.87
C SER A 100 15.40 -14.93 -4.63
N PHE A 101 16.54 -14.29 -4.30
CA PHE A 101 16.62 -13.35 -3.17
C PHE A 101 15.79 -12.09 -3.44
N ASN A 102 15.83 -11.57 -4.67
CA ASN A 102 15.02 -10.43 -5.10
C ASN A 102 13.52 -10.74 -5.08
N ARG A 103 13.11 -11.99 -5.35
CA ARG A 103 11.70 -12.44 -5.23
C ARG A 103 11.22 -12.41 -3.78
N ILE A 104 12.02 -12.92 -2.84
CA ILE A 104 11.64 -12.95 -1.42
C ILE A 104 11.53 -11.51 -0.89
N LEU A 105 12.51 -10.66 -1.18
CA LEU A 105 12.47 -9.27 -0.74
C LEU A 105 11.34 -8.47 -1.41
N GLY A 106 11.05 -8.73 -2.69
CA GLY A 106 9.87 -8.17 -3.36
C GLY A 106 8.56 -8.64 -2.73
N ALA A 107 8.46 -9.91 -2.33
CA ALA A 107 7.30 -10.42 -1.60
C ALA A 107 7.11 -9.71 -0.25
N VAL A 108 8.20 -9.51 0.52
CA VAL A 108 8.16 -8.78 1.80
C VAL A 108 7.71 -7.33 1.61
N LEU A 109 8.24 -6.64 0.60
CA LEU A 109 7.76 -5.29 0.25
C LEU A 109 6.29 -5.29 -0.18
N GLY A 110 5.85 -6.29 -0.94
CA GLY A 110 4.45 -6.47 -1.30
C GLY A 110 3.52 -6.61 -0.07
N VAL A 111 3.97 -7.29 1.00
CA VAL A 111 3.23 -7.32 2.28
C VAL A 111 3.14 -5.92 2.89
N ILE A 112 4.26 -5.20 2.96
CA ILE A 112 4.30 -3.85 3.55
C ILE A 112 3.37 -2.91 2.79
N GLU A 113 3.38 -2.96 1.46
CA GLU A 113 2.52 -2.13 0.61
C GLU A 113 1.05 -2.51 0.76
N ALA A 114 0.72 -3.81 0.84
CA ALA A 114 -0.64 -4.26 1.11
C ALA A 114 -1.16 -3.73 2.45
N ILE A 115 -0.36 -3.80 3.51
CA ILE A 115 -0.72 -3.27 4.82
C ILE A 115 -0.92 -1.75 4.75
N ALA A 116 -0.03 -1.03 4.06
CA ALA A 116 -0.13 0.42 3.89
C ALA A 116 -1.43 0.81 3.15
N ILE A 117 -1.78 0.08 2.08
CA ILE A 117 -3.03 0.27 1.34
C ILE A 117 -4.25 -0.02 2.24
N LEU A 118 -4.25 -1.15 2.96
CA LEU A 118 -5.35 -1.50 3.86
C LEU A 118 -5.55 -0.45 4.97
N TYR A 119 -4.46 0.04 5.55
CA TYR A 119 -4.49 1.11 6.55
C TYR A 119 -5.07 2.41 5.95
N LEU A 120 -4.64 2.78 4.75
CA LEU A 120 -5.12 3.98 4.07
C LEU A 120 -6.62 3.88 3.71
N VAL A 121 -7.07 2.71 3.27
CA VAL A 121 -8.50 2.44 3.02
C VAL A 121 -9.29 2.51 4.32
N GLU A 122 -8.81 1.90 5.40
CA GLU A 122 -9.45 1.98 6.73
C GLU A 122 -9.53 3.42 7.23
N TYR A 123 -8.47 4.22 7.04
CA TYR A 123 -8.44 5.64 7.40
C TYR A 123 -9.47 6.47 6.63
N ILE A 124 -9.63 6.24 5.33
CA ILE A 124 -10.55 7.02 4.47
C ILE A 124 -12.00 6.56 4.63
N THR A 125 -12.24 5.26 4.69
CA THR A 125 -13.60 4.69 4.68
C THR A 125 -14.19 4.46 6.07
N GLY A 126 -13.34 4.45 7.11
CA GLY A 126 -13.73 4.03 8.46
C GLY A 126 -14.01 2.54 8.59
N ILE A 127 -13.85 1.74 7.52
CA ILE A 127 -14.06 0.30 7.54
C ILE A 127 -12.87 -0.35 8.24
N LYS A 128 -13.16 -1.06 9.31
CA LYS A 128 -12.21 -1.75 10.20
C LYS A 128 -11.58 -3.01 9.57
N LEU A 129 -10.80 -2.84 8.50
CA LEU A 129 -10.23 -3.94 7.71
C LEU A 129 -9.14 -4.72 8.49
N LEU A 130 -8.20 -4.02 9.12
CA LEU A 130 -7.09 -4.66 9.82
C LEU A 130 -7.54 -5.40 11.09
N THR A 131 -8.51 -4.82 11.80
CA THR A 131 -9.06 -5.47 13.01
C THR A 131 -9.90 -6.69 12.67
N VAL A 132 -10.64 -6.69 11.55
CA VAL A 132 -11.34 -7.90 11.05
C VAL A 132 -10.33 -8.99 10.67
N LEU A 133 -9.22 -8.64 10.04
CA LEU A 133 -8.14 -9.58 9.74
C LEU A 133 -7.51 -10.16 11.02
N GLN A 134 -7.21 -9.33 12.02
CA GLN A 134 -6.65 -9.76 13.31
C GLN A 134 -7.62 -10.67 14.08
N ALA A 135 -8.91 -10.33 14.11
CA ALA A 135 -9.93 -11.13 14.77
C ALA A 135 -10.07 -12.51 14.11
N ALA A 136 -10.07 -12.58 12.78
CA ALA A 136 -10.08 -13.83 12.04
C ALA A 136 -8.82 -14.67 12.30
N TRP A 137 -7.65 -14.04 12.34
CA TRP A 137 -6.38 -14.71 12.63
C TRP A 137 -6.34 -15.31 14.04
N LEU A 138 -6.74 -14.55 15.06
CA LEU A 138 -6.83 -15.02 16.44
C LEU A 138 -7.85 -16.16 16.59
N GLY A 139 -9.00 -16.07 15.91
CA GLY A 139 -10.01 -17.13 15.90
C GLY A 139 -9.49 -18.44 15.28
N LEU A 140 -8.71 -18.35 14.20
CA LEU A 140 -8.04 -19.51 13.59
C LEU A 140 -6.96 -20.09 14.50
N PHE A 141 -6.07 -19.26 15.05
CA PHE A 141 -5.01 -19.72 15.96
C PHE A 141 -5.55 -20.36 17.22
N GLY A 142 -6.63 -19.81 17.80
CA GLY A 142 -7.29 -20.39 18.96
C GLY A 142 -7.87 -21.78 18.66
N LYS A 143 -8.48 -21.97 17.48
CA LYS A 143 -8.96 -23.30 17.05
C LYS A 143 -7.84 -24.30 16.80
N ILE A 144 -6.73 -23.86 16.19
CA ILE A 144 -5.57 -24.73 15.94
C ILE A 144 -4.90 -25.15 17.24
N LYS A 145 -4.74 -24.23 18.21
CA LYS A 145 -4.22 -24.54 19.54
C LYS A 145 -5.13 -25.44 20.39
N GLY A 146 -6.43 -25.44 20.13
CA GLY A 146 -7.37 -26.35 20.81
C GLY A 146 -7.47 -27.74 20.17
N LEU A 147 -6.79 -27.96 19.04
CA LEU A 147 -6.77 -29.21 18.26
C LEU A 147 -5.53 -30.07 18.54
N PHE A 148 -4.54 -29.52 19.25
CA PHE A 148 -3.35 -30.18 19.77
C PHE A 148 -3.32 -30.07 21.29
#